data_AF-A0A0S8A3H2-F1
#
_entry.id   AF-A0A0S8A3H2-F1
#
_cell.length_a   1.000
_cell.length_b   1.000
_cell.length_c   1.000
_cell.angle_alpha   90.00
_cell.angle_beta   90.00
_cell.angle_gamma   90.00
#
_symmetry.space_group_name_H-M   'P 1'
#
loop_
_entity.id
_entity.type
_entity.pdbx_description
1 polymer ?
#
loop_
_entity_poly.entity_id
_entity_poly.type
_entity_poly.pdbx_seq_one_letter_code
_entity_poly.pdbx_strand_id
1 'polypeptide(L)'
;MNKRLSVLATGVFMIAAVNSAHAELFANPVSKSKTGAWEGSGHFGLSSVEYEVGASSPEIDRTFLGATFAYGMNNSIDIYGTLSYTLEAEVENSSTDGDGIIFGGGVRGQIPTNMEVALHGYAQLVFIDEDYGGNADGEETYLMAGVVAAKALDNNIKLYGGLELNLIGDLEVGSADADRDDFLGFRLGANFTMGNLLLNVNTALIHESGIFISASKVF
;
A
#
# COMPACT_ATOMS: atom_id res chain seq x y z
N MET A 1 4.61 -8.12 33.09
CA MET A 1 3.93 -7.70 31.85
C MET A 1 4.81 -8.04 30.66
N ASN A 2 4.30 -8.74 29.65
CA ASN A 2 5.12 -9.19 28.51
C ASN A 2 5.47 -8.01 27.59
N LYS A 3 6.76 -7.71 27.41
CA LYS A 3 7.26 -6.62 26.54
C LYS A 3 6.74 -6.70 25.10
N ARG A 4 6.43 -7.91 24.62
CA ARG A 4 5.81 -8.15 23.30
C ARG A 4 4.38 -7.61 23.19
N LEU A 5 3.59 -7.69 24.26
CA LEU A 5 2.20 -7.25 24.26
C LEU A 5 2.12 -5.71 24.24
N SER A 6 3.02 -5.03 24.94
CA SER A 6 3.13 -3.57 24.89
C SER A 6 3.59 -3.07 23.51
N VAL A 7 4.52 -3.75 22.82
CA VAL A 7 4.95 -3.33 21.48
C VAL A 7 3.83 -3.52 20.45
N LEU A 8 3.08 -4.62 20.51
CA LEU A 8 1.88 -4.82 19.68
C LEU A 8 0.81 -3.75 19.96
N ALA A 9 0.52 -3.48 21.24
CA ALA A 9 -0.46 -2.48 21.63
C ALA A 9 -0.03 -1.06 21.20
N THR A 10 1.23 -0.66 21.39
CA THR A 10 1.73 0.66 20.96
C THR A 10 1.83 0.77 19.45
N GLY A 11 2.15 -0.32 18.73
CA GLY A 11 2.06 -0.35 17.27
C GLY A 11 0.62 -0.06 16.81
N VAL A 12 -0.35 -0.86 17.27
CA VAL A 12 -1.77 -0.69 16.92
C VAL A 12 -2.32 0.66 17.36
N PHE A 13 -1.91 1.21 18.51
CA PHE A 13 -2.33 2.55 18.94
C PHE A 13 -1.70 3.69 18.13
N MET A 14 -0.48 3.54 17.62
CA MET A 14 0.09 4.53 16.68
C MET A 14 -0.48 4.39 15.27
N ILE A 15 -1.07 3.26 14.92
CA ILE A 15 -1.81 3.07 13.66
C ILE A 15 -3.23 3.67 13.78
N ALA A 16 -3.89 3.52 14.93
CA ALA A 16 -5.24 4.05 15.18
C ALA A 16 -5.30 5.55 15.52
N ALA A 17 -4.21 6.31 15.30
CA ALA A 17 -4.08 7.72 15.69
C ALA A 17 -3.59 8.63 14.54
N VAL A 18 -3.66 8.14 13.29
CA VAL A 18 -3.17 8.82 12.08
C VAL A 18 -4.21 8.61 10.97
N ASN A 19 -4.73 9.69 10.36
CA ASN A 19 -5.92 9.68 9.47
C ASN A 19 -5.56 9.90 7.97
N SER A 20 -6.03 8.99 7.09
CA SER A 20 -6.36 9.04 5.61
C SER A 20 -5.40 9.69 4.52
N ALA A 21 -5.03 9.13 3.33
CA ALA A 21 -4.22 7.89 3.03
C ALA A 21 -4.48 7.00 1.80
N HIS A 22 -4.15 7.47 0.58
CA HIS A 22 -3.30 6.67 -0.33
C HIS A 22 -1.89 6.23 0.15
N ALA A 23 -1.65 4.92 0.12
CA ALA A 23 -0.31 4.33 0.14
C ALA A 23 -0.33 2.89 -0.40
N GLU A 24 -0.96 2.65 -1.54
CA GLU A 24 -1.41 1.32 -2.03
C GLU A 24 -0.31 0.42 -2.62
N LEU A 25 0.83 0.35 -1.94
CA LEU A 25 1.80 -0.71 -2.12
C LEU A 25 1.25 -2.00 -1.51
N PHE A 26 0.38 -2.66 -2.26
CA PHE A 26 -0.25 -3.93 -1.89
C PHE A 26 0.79 -5.03 -1.58
N ALA A 27 1.98 -4.95 -2.20
CA ALA A 27 3.10 -5.86 -1.98
C ALA A 27 4.12 -5.33 -0.98
N ASN A 28 4.18 -5.93 0.21
CA ASN A 28 5.17 -5.63 1.25
C ASN A 28 6.60 -5.44 0.68
N PRO A 29 7.22 -4.24 0.76
CA PRO A 29 8.49 -3.93 0.09
C PRO A 29 9.69 -4.65 0.72
N VAL A 30 9.56 -5.10 1.96
CA VAL A 30 10.62 -5.78 2.72
C VAL A 30 10.36 -7.28 2.92
N SER A 31 9.30 -7.81 2.30
CA SER A 31 9.16 -9.24 2.03
C SER A 31 9.88 -9.56 0.72
N LYS A 32 10.42 -10.78 0.62
CA LYS A 32 11.08 -11.25 -0.60
C LYS A 32 10.82 -12.74 -0.79
N SER A 33 10.21 -13.09 -1.92
CA SER A 33 9.97 -14.48 -2.30
C SER A 33 11.30 -15.23 -2.44
N LYS A 34 11.32 -16.52 -2.07
CA LYS A 34 12.49 -17.36 -2.37
C LYS A 34 12.64 -17.49 -3.89
N THR A 35 13.87 -17.55 -4.38
CA THR A 35 14.16 -17.74 -5.81
C THR A 35 13.44 -18.99 -6.34
N GLY A 36 12.60 -18.83 -7.37
CA GLY A 36 11.78 -19.88 -7.95
C GLY A 36 10.49 -20.22 -7.20
N ALA A 37 10.17 -19.55 -6.09
CA ALA A 37 8.98 -19.79 -5.28
C ALA A 37 7.93 -18.67 -5.42
N TRP A 38 6.70 -19.00 -5.03
CA TRP A 38 5.58 -18.07 -4.98
C TRP A 38 5.25 -17.67 -3.54
N GLU A 39 4.99 -16.39 -3.33
CA GLU A 39 4.41 -15.82 -2.12
C GLU A 39 3.03 -15.30 -2.47
N GLY A 40 2.05 -15.52 -1.60
CA GLY A 40 0.71 -14.96 -1.72
C GLY A 40 0.30 -14.31 -0.41
N SER A 41 -0.44 -13.20 -0.48
CA SER A 41 -1.03 -12.54 0.67
C SER A 41 -2.46 -12.09 0.39
N GLY A 42 -3.32 -12.18 1.41
CA GLY A 42 -4.56 -11.42 1.45
C GLY A 42 -4.34 -10.12 2.22
N HIS A 43 -5.06 -9.06 1.85
CA HIS A 43 -4.92 -7.75 2.45
C HIS A 43 -6.25 -7.01 2.59
N PHE A 44 -6.30 -6.14 3.59
CA PHE A 44 -7.37 -5.18 3.84
C PHE A 44 -6.71 -3.80 4.00
N GLY A 45 -7.30 -2.78 3.40
CA GLY A 45 -6.81 -1.42 3.50
C GLY A 45 -7.93 -0.40 3.57
N LEU A 46 -7.56 0.76 4.11
CA LEU A 46 -8.35 1.99 4.14
C LEU A 46 -7.52 3.08 3.47
N SER A 47 -8.09 3.79 2.50
CA SER A 47 -7.48 4.95 1.85
C SER A 47 -8.43 6.14 1.77
N SER A 48 -7.87 7.32 1.51
CA SER A 48 -8.57 8.58 1.27
C SER A 48 -7.70 9.40 0.33
N VAL A 49 -8.32 10.04 -0.66
CA VAL A 49 -7.66 10.85 -1.68
C VAL A 49 -8.47 12.12 -1.94
N GLU A 50 -7.82 13.28 -1.89
CA GLU A 50 -8.38 14.56 -2.33
C GLU A 50 -8.05 14.75 -3.83
N TYR A 51 -9.07 14.97 -4.66
CA TYR A 51 -8.92 15.19 -6.10
C TYR A 51 -9.23 16.65 -6.45
N GLU A 52 -8.44 17.31 -7.31
CA GLU A 52 -8.78 18.66 -7.78
C GLU A 52 -9.71 18.59 -9.01
N VAL A 53 -11.00 18.82 -8.78
CA VAL A 53 -12.04 18.82 -9.83
C VAL A 53 -12.53 20.26 -10.08
N GLY A 54 -11.74 21.02 -10.85
CA GLY A 54 -12.05 22.37 -11.32
C GLY A 54 -12.05 23.46 -10.23
N ALA A 55 -13.10 23.52 -9.42
CA ALA A 55 -13.24 24.49 -8.30
C ALA A 55 -13.71 23.82 -6.99
N SER A 56 -13.77 22.49 -6.99
CA SER A 56 -14.09 21.64 -5.84
C SER A 56 -12.96 20.64 -5.64
N SER A 57 -12.68 20.33 -4.38
CA SER A 57 -11.71 19.30 -4.00
C SER A 57 -12.42 18.17 -3.25
N PRO A 58 -13.12 17.25 -3.93
CA PRO A 58 -13.75 16.10 -3.27
C PRO A 58 -12.69 15.17 -2.66
N GLU A 59 -12.88 14.81 -1.38
CA GLU A 59 -12.21 13.67 -0.74
C GLU A 59 -12.97 12.38 -1.06
N ILE A 60 -12.27 11.30 -1.41
CA ILE A 60 -12.82 9.97 -1.67
C ILE A 60 -12.21 8.97 -0.70
N ASP A 61 -13.00 8.59 0.32
CA ASP A 61 -12.69 7.55 1.29
C ASP A 61 -12.95 6.16 0.68
N ARG A 62 -12.06 5.20 0.92
CA ARG A 62 -12.12 3.84 0.36
C ARG A 62 -11.88 2.78 1.43
N THR A 63 -12.70 1.73 1.39
CA THR A 63 -12.43 0.46 2.07
C THR A 63 -12.25 -0.64 1.04
N PHE A 64 -11.10 -1.33 1.04
CA PHE A 64 -10.82 -2.37 0.03
C PHE A 64 -10.27 -3.68 0.62
N LEU A 65 -10.57 -4.78 -0.07
CA LEU A 65 -10.07 -6.13 0.22
C LEU A 65 -9.44 -6.71 -1.03
N GLY A 66 -8.27 -7.34 -0.91
CA GLY A 66 -7.61 -7.93 -2.07
C GLY A 66 -6.59 -9.02 -1.77
N ALA A 67 -5.87 -9.39 -2.82
CA ALA A 67 -4.78 -10.34 -2.78
C ALA A 67 -3.60 -9.88 -3.63
N THR A 68 -2.39 -10.24 -3.19
CA THR A 68 -1.13 -10.03 -3.91
C THR A 68 -0.43 -11.36 -4.13
N PHE A 69 0.22 -11.53 -5.28
CA PHE A 69 1.04 -12.67 -5.63
C PHE A 69 2.44 -12.20 -6.07
N ALA A 70 3.50 -12.84 -5.58
CA ALA A 70 4.88 -12.48 -5.88
C ALA A 70 5.75 -13.69 -6.21
N TYR A 71 6.48 -13.61 -7.33
CA TYR A 71 7.42 -14.64 -7.79
C TYR A 71 8.86 -14.19 -7.62
N GLY A 72 9.67 -15.00 -6.93
CA GLY A 72 11.09 -14.72 -6.72
C GLY A 72 11.90 -15.00 -7.98
N MET A 73 12.13 -13.99 -8.82
CA MET A 73 12.92 -14.14 -10.04
C MET A 73 14.36 -14.56 -9.77
N ASN A 74 14.99 -13.94 -8.76
CA ASN A 74 16.37 -14.20 -8.39
C ASN A 74 16.64 -13.83 -6.92
N ASN A 75 17.90 -13.95 -6.50
CA ASN A 75 18.30 -13.69 -5.11
C ASN A 75 18.09 -12.24 -4.65
N SER A 76 17.97 -11.28 -5.59
CA SER A 76 17.79 -9.85 -5.29
C SER A 76 16.41 -9.31 -5.65
N ILE A 77 15.71 -9.86 -6.64
CA ILE A 77 14.48 -9.27 -7.23
C ILE A 77 13.32 -10.28 -7.26
N ASP A 78 12.13 -9.78 -6.96
CA ASP A 78 10.83 -10.40 -7.23
C ASP A 78 10.04 -9.56 -8.25
N ILE A 79 9.16 -10.22 -9.01
CA ILE A 79 8.00 -9.58 -9.66
C ILE A 79 6.75 -9.89 -8.83
N TYR A 80 5.78 -8.99 -8.85
CA TYR A 80 4.49 -9.22 -8.20
C TYR A 80 3.34 -8.59 -8.98
N GLY A 81 2.13 -9.07 -8.70
CA GLY A 81 0.88 -8.46 -9.12
C GLY A 81 -0.13 -8.49 -7.99
N THR A 82 -1.14 -7.64 -8.11
CA THR A 82 -2.16 -7.42 -7.08
C THR A 82 -3.51 -7.18 -7.72
N LEU A 83 -4.56 -7.58 -6.99
CA LEU A 83 -5.96 -7.36 -7.32
C LEU A 83 -6.72 -7.11 -6.02
N SER A 84 -7.42 -5.99 -5.96
CA SER A 84 -8.31 -5.60 -4.86
C SER A 84 -9.68 -5.26 -5.43
N TYR A 85 -10.70 -5.42 -4.59
CA TYR A 85 -12.05 -4.92 -4.82
C TYR A 85 -12.33 -3.87 -3.75
N THR A 86 -12.71 -2.68 -4.19
CA THR A 86 -13.20 -1.60 -3.33
C THR A 86 -14.61 -1.98 -2.91
N LEU A 87 -14.79 -2.17 -1.60
CA LEU A 87 -16.05 -2.59 -0.97
C LEU A 87 -17.00 -1.41 -0.77
N GLU A 88 -16.43 -0.22 -0.66
CA GLU A 88 -17.07 1.04 -0.27
C GLU A 88 -16.14 2.16 -0.74
N ALA A 89 -16.64 3.04 -1.61
CA ALA A 89 -15.99 4.28 -2.02
C ALA A 89 -16.95 5.45 -1.73
N GLU A 90 -16.70 6.21 -0.66
CA GLU A 90 -17.53 7.35 -0.26
C GLU A 90 -16.90 8.66 -0.77
N VAL A 91 -17.62 9.40 -1.61
CA VAL A 91 -17.24 10.78 -1.97
C VAL A 91 -17.79 11.74 -0.92
N GLU A 92 -16.95 12.64 -0.40
CA GLU A 92 -17.35 13.61 0.62
C GLU A 92 -18.58 14.42 0.17
N ASN A 93 -19.60 14.48 1.04
CA ASN A 93 -20.90 15.10 0.78
C ASN A 93 -21.79 14.40 -0.28
N SER A 94 -21.43 13.21 -0.76
CA SER A 94 -22.34 12.32 -1.49
C SER A 94 -23.31 11.59 -0.54
N SER A 95 -24.32 10.95 -1.11
CA SER A 95 -25.24 10.04 -0.40
C SER A 95 -25.35 8.68 -1.10
N THR A 96 -24.35 8.34 -1.91
CA THR A 96 -24.22 7.07 -2.62
C THR A 96 -22.82 6.54 -2.41
N ASP A 97 -22.74 5.27 -2.02
CA ASP A 97 -21.49 4.56 -1.78
C ASP A 97 -21.15 3.80 -3.07
N GLY A 98 -19.88 3.88 -3.46
CA GLY A 98 -19.35 3.26 -4.66
C GLY A 98 -18.70 1.89 -4.45
N ASP A 99 -18.37 1.21 -5.55
CA ASP A 99 -17.54 0.00 -5.58
C ASP A 99 -16.53 0.04 -6.73
N GLY A 100 -15.61 -0.93 -6.82
CA GLY A 100 -14.68 -0.98 -7.95
C GLY A 100 -13.53 -1.97 -7.80
N ILE A 101 -12.57 -1.88 -8.72
CA ILE A 101 -11.44 -2.80 -8.85
C ILE A 101 -10.14 -2.01 -8.92
N ILE A 102 -9.18 -2.41 -8.09
CA ILE A 102 -7.80 -1.92 -8.17
C ILE A 102 -6.90 -3.07 -8.58
N PHE A 103 -6.15 -2.92 -9.67
CA PHE A 103 -5.17 -3.91 -10.09
C PHE A 103 -3.82 -3.28 -10.37
N GLY A 104 -2.75 -4.05 -10.18
CA GLY A 104 -1.40 -3.52 -10.33
C GLY A 104 -0.35 -4.58 -10.52
N GLY A 105 0.82 -4.13 -10.94
CA GLY A 105 1.98 -4.96 -11.20
C GLY A 105 3.27 -4.22 -10.88
N GLY A 106 4.27 -4.93 -10.36
CA GLY A 106 5.48 -4.28 -9.91
C GLY A 106 6.69 -5.20 -9.75
N VAL A 107 7.79 -4.55 -9.41
CA VAL A 107 9.07 -5.17 -9.06
C VAL A 107 9.48 -4.70 -7.68
N ARG A 108 10.05 -5.60 -6.88
CA ARG A 108 10.68 -5.26 -5.59
C ARG A 108 12.00 -6.00 -5.47
N GLY A 109 12.95 -5.43 -4.74
CA GLY A 109 14.22 -6.10 -4.54
C GLY A 109 15.07 -5.53 -3.40
N GLN A 110 16.01 -6.33 -2.94
CA GLN A 110 17.01 -5.92 -1.96
C GLN A 110 18.19 -5.25 -2.68
N ILE A 111 18.51 -4.03 -2.27
CA ILE A 111 19.65 -3.26 -2.75
C ILE A 111 20.92 -3.77 -2.03
N PRO A 112 21.96 -4.23 -2.76
CA PRO A 112 23.19 -4.70 -2.14
C PRO A 112 23.86 -3.61 -1.29
N THR A 113 24.06 -3.89 0.00
CA THR A 113 24.67 -2.96 0.95
C THR A 113 25.47 -3.70 2.02
N ASN A 114 26.52 -3.04 2.53
CA ASN A 114 27.33 -3.53 3.65
C ASN A 114 26.85 -2.97 5.01
N MET A 115 25.70 -2.28 5.04
CA MET A 115 25.12 -1.72 6.25
C MET A 115 24.40 -2.79 7.10
N GLU A 116 24.29 -2.55 8.40
CA GLU A 116 23.46 -3.35 9.32
C GLU A 116 21.95 -3.30 8.96
N VAL A 117 21.55 -2.22 8.28
CA VAL A 117 20.17 -1.99 7.83
C VAL A 117 20.05 -2.44 6.37
N ALA A 118 19.10 -3.32 6.08
CA ALA A 118 18.82 -3.76 4.72
C ALA A 118 18.10 -2.65 3.95
N LEU A 119 18.53 -2.38 2.71
CA LEU A 119 17.83 -1.47 1.81
C LEU A 119 17.00 -2.28 0.81
N HIS A 120 15.79 -1.83 0.54
CA HIS A 120 14.88 -2.41 -0.45
C HIS A 120 14.38 -1.31 -1.38
N GLY A 121 14.33 -1.58 -2.68
CA GLY A 121 13.71 -0.72 -3.68
C GLY A 121 12.52 -1.40 -4.34
N TYR A 122 11.53 -0.64 -4.77
CA TYR A 122 10.37 -1.14 -5.49
C TYR A 122 9.85 -0.12 -6.51
N ALA A 123 9.11 -0.61 -7.50
CA ALA A 123 8.24 0.17 -8.36
C ALA A 123 6.96 -0.61 -8.66
N GLN A 124 5.82 0.07 -8.73
CA GLN A 124 4.49 -0.50 -8.96
C GLN A 124 3.70 0.41 -9.89
N LEU A 125 3.15 -0.14 -10.97
CA LEU A 125 2.11 0.50 -11.76
C LEU A 125 0.75 0.02 -11.22
N VAL A 126 -0.18 0.95 -11.03
CA VAL A 126 -1.55 0.68 -10.56
C VAL A 126 -2.55 1.31 -11.51
N PHE A 127 -3.68 0.61 -11.64
CA PHE A 127 -4.89 1.04 -12.32
C PHE A 127 -6.05 0.89 -11.32
N ILE A 128 -6.82 1.95 -11.16
CA ILE A 128 -8.07 2.02 -10.40
C ILE A 128 -9.21 2.22 -11.41
N ASP A 129 -10.29 1.49 -11.21
CA ASP A 129 -11.55 1.53 -11.98
C ASP A 129 -12.70 1.40 -10.96
N GLU A 130 -13.36 2.51 -10.63
CA GLU A 130 -14.36 2.62 -9.56
C GLU A 130 -15.64 3.36 -10.03
N ASP A 131 -16.82 2.94 -9.59
CA ASP A 131 -18.08 3.69 -9.73
C ASP A 131 -18.38 4.32 -8.36
N TYR A 132 -18.33 5.65 -8.26
CA TYR A 132 -18.61 6.40 -7.01
C TYR A 132 -20.12 6.60 -6.74
N GLY A 133 -20.97 5.95 -7.54
CA GLY A 133 -22.41 6.14 -7.57
C GLY A 133 -22.83 7.41 -8.32
N GLY A 134 -24.11 7.47 -8.68
CA GLY A 134 -24.69 8.68 -9.27
C GLY A 134 -24.23 9.01 -10.71
N ASN A 135 -23.63 8.04 -11.43
CA ASN A 135 -22.96 8.21 -12.74
C ASN A 135 -21.64 9.01 -12.65
N ALA A 136 -20.86 8.79 -11.58
CA ALA A 136 -19.51 9.33 -11.44
C ALA A 136 -18.52 8.16 -11.39
N ASP A 137 -18.00 7.79 -12.56
CA ASP A 137 -17.00 6.72 -12.71
C ASP A 137 -15.59 7.32 -12.50
N GLY A 138 -14.63 6.54 -12.00
CA GLY A 138 -13.29 6.97 -11.66
C GLY A 138 -12.23 6.05 -12.24
N GLU A 139 -11.48 6.53 -13.23
CA GLU A 139 -10.32 5.83 -13.76
C GLU A 139 -9.05 6.58 -13.33
N GLU A 140 -8.12 5.91 -12.63
CA GLU A 140 -6.82 6.49 -12.23
C GLU A 140 -5.68 5.51 -12.55
N THR A 141 -4.64 6.00 -13.24
CA THR A 141 -3.38 5.26 -13.44
C THR A 141 -2.23 6.00 -12.79
N TYR A 142 -1.44 5.34 -11.93
CA TYR A 142 -0.26 5.95 -11.31
C TYR A 142 0.91 4.99 -11.15
N LEU A 143 2.14 5.54 -11.13
CA LEU A 143 3.39 4.82 -10.91
C LEU A 143 3.97 5.19 -9.55
N MET A 144 4.02 4.23 -8.64
CA MET A 144 4.76 4.35 -7.39
C MET A 144 6.19 3.83 -7.55
N ALA A 145 7.17 4.51 -6.97
CA ALA A 145 8.54 4.03 -6.85
C ALA A 145 9.16 4.47 -5.52
N GLY A 146 9.80 3.56 -4.78
CA GLY A 146 10.31 3.89 -3.46
C GLY A 146 11.51 3.08 -2.99
N VAL A 147 12.12 3.58 -1.92
CA VAL A 147 13.25 2.95 -1.24
C VAL A 147 13.00 2.95 0.27
N VAL A 148 13.00 1.76 0.87
CA VAL A 148 12.84 1.57 2.33
C VAL A 148 14.06 0.93 2.95
N ALA A 149 14.40 1.42 4.14
CA ALA A 149 15.43 0.89 5.01
C ALA A 149 14.77 0.04 6.10
N ALA A 150 15.24 -1.19 6.29
CA ALA A 150 14.61 -2.20 7.12
C ALA A 150 15.58 -2.80 8.15
N LYS A 151 15.15 -2.83 9.42
CA LYS A 151 15.93 -3.35 10.55
C LYS A 151 15.15 -4.41 11.33
N ALA A 152 15.76 -5.58 11.50
CA ALA A 152 15.26 -6.59 12.43
C ALA A 152 15.51 -6.12 13.87
N LEU A 153 14.46 -6.13 14.71
CA LEU A 153 14.57 -5.89 16.15
C LEU A 153 14.75 -7.21 16.92
N ASP A 154 14.08 -8.27 16.47
CA ASP A 154 14.33 -9.66 16.86
C ASP A 154 13.96 -10.60 15.69
N ASN A 155 13.96 -11.92 15.92
CA ASN A 155 13.63 -12.91 14.89
C ASN A 155 12.17 -12.84 14.39
N ASN A 156 11.29 -12.11 15.09
CA ASN A 156 9.86 -12.02 14.79
C ASN A 156 9.43 -10.61 14.38
N ILE A 157 10.18 -9.56 14.72
CA ILE A 157 9.81 -8.17 14.45
C ILE A 157 10.86 -7.51 13.56
N LYS A 158 10.46 -7.07 12.37
CA LYS A 158 11.24 -6.19 11.49
C LYS A 158 10.49 -4.87 11.32
N LEU A 159 11.13 -3.74 11.63
CA LEU A 159 10.62 -2.41 11.31
C LEU A 159 11.25 -1.93 10.00
N TYR A 160 10.53 -1.07 9.27
CA TYR A 160 11.06 -0.38 8.10
C TYR A 160 10.51 1.03 7.97
N GLY A 161 11.29 1.88 7.30
CA GLY A 161 10.89 3.23 6.93
C GLY A 161 11.63 3.71 5.69
N GLY A 162 11.03 4.59 4.90
CA GLY A 162 11.61 5.04 3.64
C GLY A 162 10.85 6.16 2.95
N LEU A 163 11.24 6.40 1.69
CA LEU A 163 10.64 7.39 0.80
C LEU A 163 9.93 6.67 -0.35
N GLU A 164 8.85 7.28 -0.82
CA GLU A 164 8.04 6.84 -1.94
C GLU A 164 7.71 8.06 -2.82
N LEU A 165 7.95 7.94 -4.11
CA LEU A 165 7.51 8.89 -5.12
C LEU A 165 6.31 8.28 -5.83
N ASN A 166 5.22 9.04 -5.86
CA ASN A 166 4.01 8.69 -6.59
C ASN A 166 3.90 9.66 -7.76
N LEU A 167 3.92 9.10 -8.98
CA LEU A 167 3.75 9.83 -10.22
C LEU A 167 2.34 9.56 -10.75
N ILE A 168 1.51 10.58 -10.78
CA ILE A 168 0.14 10.45 -11.25
C ILE A 168 0.15 10.49 -12.79
N GLY A 169 -0.60 9.58 -13.40
CA GLY A 169 -0.78 9.50 -14.85
C GLY A 169 -2.11 10.13 -15.25
N ASP A 170 -2.88 9.39 -16.05
CA ASP A 170 -4.21 9.81 -16.45
C ASP A 170 -5.22 9.58 -15.31
N LEU A 171 -6.12 10.54 -15.11
CA LEU A 171 -7.13 10.57 -14.06
C LEU A 171 -8.43 11.21 -14.61
N GLU A 172 -9.53 10.45 -14.59
CA GLU A 172 -10.86 10.90 -14.99
C GLU A 172 -11.85 10.71 -13.84
N VAL A 173 -12.70 11.71 -13.57
CA VAL A 173 -13.79 11.62 -12.58
C VAL A 173 -15.12 12.04 -13.23
N GLY A 174 -15.97 11.04 -13.49
CA GLY A 174 -17.28 11.11 -14.14
C GLY A 174 -17.19 11.48 -15.62
N SER A 175 -17.08 12.77 -15.91
CA SER A 175 -16.89 13.28 -17.28
C SER A 175 -16.01 14.54 -17.32
N ALA A 176 -15.26 14.76 -16.24
CA ALA A 176 -14.30 15.84 -16.10
C ALA A 176 -12.90 15.25 -15.93
N ASP A 177 -11.94 15.85 -16.64
CA ASP A 177 -10.53 15.72 -16.33
C ASP A 177 -10.34 16.20 -14.89
N ALA A 178 -9.73 15.37 -14.03
CA ALA A 178 -9.40 15.72 -12.66
C ALA A 178 -7.89 15.68 -12.50
N ASP A 179 -7.33 16.66 -11.77
CA ASP A 179 -5.89 16.78 -11.58
C ASP A 179 -5.49 16.31 -10.17
N ARG A 180 -4.30 15.73 -10.06
CA ARG A 180 -3.66 15.38 -8.78
C ARG A 180 -2.14 15.46 -8.96
N ASP A 181 -1.48 16.22 -8.08
CA ASP A 181 -0.05 16.49 -8.17
C ASP A 181 0.83 15.25 -7.85
N ASP A 182 1.97 15.12 -8.56
CA ASP A 182 3.05 14.21 -8.19
C ASP A 182 3.55 14.49 -6.76
N PHE A 183 3.65 13.47 -5.91
CA PHE A 183 4.02 13.66 -4.50
C PHE A 183 5.10 12.70 -3.98
N LEU A 184 5.81 13.18 -2.95
CA LEU A 184 6.84 12.43 -2.22
C LEU A 184 6.36 12.10 -0.81
N GLY A 185 5.98 10.85 -0.59
CA GLY A 185 5.55 10.30 0.70
C GLY A 185 6.66 9.64 1.51
N PHE A 186 6.37 9.40 2.79
CA PHE A 186 7.20 8.63 3.71
C PHE A 186 6.49 7.33 4.10
N ARG A 187 7.01 6.17 3.70
CA ARG A 187 6.45 4.87 4.08
C ARG A 187 7.06 4.38 5.41
N LEU A 188 6.23 3.89 6.33
CA LEU A 188 6.63 3.23 7.58
C LEU A 188 5.90 1.88 7.73
N GLY A 189 6.53 0.89 8.35
CA GLY A 189 5.83 -0.36 8.61
C GLY A 189 6.55 -1.35 9.51
N ALA A 190 5.83 -2.42 9.83
CA ALA A 190 6.28 -3.51 10.67
C ALA A 190 5.86 -4.87 10.09
N ASN A 191 6.78 -5.82 10.11
CA ASN A 191 6.51 -7.23 9.87
C ASN A 191 6.58 -8.01 11.18
N PHE A 192 5.59 -8.87 11.40
CA PHE A 192 5.48 -9.78 12.53
C PHE A 192 5.44 -11.24 12.02
N THR A 193 6.51 -11.99 12.27
CA THR A 193 6.58 -13.43 11.94
C THR A 193 5.89 -14.25 13.02
N MET A 194 4.85 -14.99 12.65
CA MET A 194 4.03 -15.82 13.54
C MET A 194 4.01 -17.27 13.02
N GLY A 195 5.11 -17.99 13.26
CA GLY A 195 5.31 -19.33 12.71
C GLY A 195 5.50 -19.28 11.20
N ASN A 196 4.54 -19.83 10.45
CA ASN A 196 4.55 -19.83 8.98
C ASN A 196 3.76 -18.66 8.36
N LEU A 197 3.21 -17.75 9.19
CA LEU A 197 2.50 -16.56 8.76
C LEU A 197 3.38 -15.32 8.92
N LEU A 198 3.36 -14.45 7.92
CA LEU A 198 3.93 -13.10 8.00
C LEU A 198 2.77 -12.09 8.05
N LEU A 199 2.56 -11.45 9.20
CA LEU A 199 1.66 -10.30 9.28
C LEU A 199 2.47 -9.04 8.97
N ASN A 200 2.01 -8.24 8.01
CA ASN A 200 2.54 -6.92 7.73
C ASN A 200 1.48 -5.88 8.09
N VAL A 201 1.91 -4.82 8.77
CA VAL A 201 1.11 -3.62 8.95
C VAL A 201 1.95 -2.43 8.55
N ASN A 202 1.44 -1.59 7.67
CA ASN A 202 2.19 -0.45 7.17
C ASN A 202 1.29 0.75 6.85
N THR A 203 1.94 1.90 6.73
CA THR A 203 1.35 3.20 6.46
C THR A 203 2.31 3.99 5.58
N ALA A 204 1.81 4.89 4.74
CA ALA A 204 2.63 6.02 4.31
C ALA A 204 2.00 7.33 4.78
N LEU A 205 2.84 8.35 4.85
CA LEU A 205 2.59 9.64 5.45
C LEU A 205 3.04 10.75 4.48
N ILE A 206 2.19 11.77 4.33
CA ILE A 206 2.37 13.09 3.67
C ILE A 206 1.54 13.25 2.38
N HIS A 207 0.95 14.45 2.27
CA HIS A 207 -0.27 14.84 1.53
C HIS A 207 -1.52 14.09 2.02
N GLU A 208 -1.40 12.77 2.20
CA GLU A 208 -2.43 11.86 2.69
C GLU A 208 -1.73 10.90 3.74
N SER A 209 -2.39 10.34 4.79
CA SER A 209 -1.84 9.24 5.68
C SER A 209 -2.60 7.86 5.79
N GLY A 210 -2.06 6.72 5.32
CA GLY A 210 -2.87 5.51 4.94
C GLY A 210 -2.63 4.24 5.75
N ILE A 211 -3.56 3.27 5.77
CA ILE A 211 -3.42 2.05 6.60
C ILE A 211 -3.63 0.77 5.78
N PHE A 212 -2.59 -0.07 5.75
CA PHE A 212 -2.61 -1.37 5.08
C PHE A 212 -2.23 -2.51 6.03
N ILE A 213 -3.06 -3.56 6.06
CA ILE A 213 -2.82 -4.79 6.82
C ILE A 213 -2.84 -5.96 5.85
N SER A 214 -1.75 -6.74 5.79
CA SER A 214 -1.67 -7.94 4.96
C SER A 214 -1.14 -9.16 5.71
N ALA A 215 -1.62 -10.33 5.32
CA ALA A 215 -1.21 -11.62 5.87
C ALA A 215 -0.63 -12.47 4.73
N SER A 216 0.69 -12.65 4.73
CA SER A 216 1.44 -13.34 3.67
C SER A 216 1.85 -14.76 4.07
N LYS A 217 1.90 -15.64 3.07
CA LYS A 217 2.40 -17.01 3.17
C LYS A 217 3.22 -17.37 1.92
N VAL A 218 4.35 -18.04 2.14
CA VAL A 218 5.18 -18.63 1.07
C VAL A 218 4.71 -20.06 0.82
N PHE A 219 4.67 -20.46 -0.46
CA PHE A 219 4.24 -21.78 -0.93
C PHE A 219 5.42 -22.58 -1.50
#